data_AF-A0A8H6EZK9-F1
#
_entry.id   AF-A0A8H6EZK9-F1
#
_cell.length_a   1.000
_cell.length_b   1.000
_cell.length_c   1.000
_cell.angle_alpha   90.00
_cell.angle_beta   90.00
_cell.angle_gamma   90.00
#
_symmetry.space_group_name_H-M   'P 1'
#
loop_
_entity.id
_entity.type
_entity.pdbx_description
1 polymer ?
#
loop_
_entity_poly.entity_id
_entity_poly.type
_entity_poly.pdbx_seq_one_letter_code
_entity_poly.pdbx_strand_id
1 'polypeptide(L)'
;MLIEGIANLRAILGTKVNAFKKFKMTTDRRVAPSVARMVKVYRNLQKAIFLEAQQATIILEKNMLKKYHALSFKRILTRDKVFFNSLLLTFGVSNYNDLVAKKILDQAVLLWIVRNANKNDYKDLDPLLFPEFIYEEFQNVKKNVAITEQDVLEFRSIYKSLFPALSQMIPEVYNVGDWTQETSLSPVLFQTD
;
A
#
# COMPACT_ATOMS: atom_id res chain seq x y z
N MET A 1 9.82 2.76 -8.93
CA MET A 1 10.22 3.25 -10.28
C MET A 1 9.12 3.27 -11.35
N LEU A 2 8.79 2.20 -12.11
CA LEU A 2 7.85 2.35 -13.25
C LEU A 2 6.39 2.66 -12.85
N ILE A 3 5.83 1.93 -11.87
CA ILE A 3 4.45 2.15 -11.39
C ILE A 3 4.33 3.51 -10.69
N GLU A 4 5.33 3.84 -9.89
CA GLU A 4 5.47 5.13 -9.23
C GLU A 4 5.56 6.29 -10.24
N GLY A 5 6.32 6.13 -11.32
CA GLY A 5 6.37 7.09 -12.42
C GLY A 5 5.01 7.29 -13.09
N ILE A 6 4.23 6.22 -13.27
CA ILE A 6 2.85 6.30 -13.77
C ILE A 6 1.94 7.03 -12.77
N ALA A 7 2.09 6.78 -11.47
CA ALA A 7 1.32 7.45 -10.42
C ALA A 7 1.63 8.96 -10.39
N ASN A 8 2.91 9.34 -10.49
CA ASN A 8 3.36 10.73 -10.57
C ASN A 8 2.84 11.42 -11.83
N LEU A 9 2.94 10.77 -12.99
CA LEU A 9 2.38 11.29 -14.25
C LEU A 9 0.87 11.52 -14.13
N ARG A 10 0.13 10.56 -13.55
CA ARG A 10 -1.31 10.67 -13.31
C ARG A 10 -1.66 11.86 -12.40
N ALA A 11 -0.85 12.12 -11.36
CA ALA A 11 -1.02 13.27 -10.48
C ALA A 11 -0.79 14.61 -11.20
N ILE A 12 0.25 14.69 -12.04
CA ILE A 12 0.54 15.86 -12.88
C ILE A 12 -0.62 16.13 -13.86
N LEU A 13 -1.10 15.10 -14.55
CA LEU A 13 -2.24 15.20 -15.47
C LEU A 13 -3.50 15.65 -14.73
N GLY A 14 -3.76 15.09 -13.55
CA GLY A 14 -4.88 15.50 -12.69
C GLY A 14 -4.83 16.96 -12.29
N THR A 15 -3.62 17.48 -12.01
CA THR A 15 -3.40 18.91 -11.72
C THR A 15 -3.76 19.79 -12.91
N LYS A 16 -3.37 19.41 -14.13
CA LYS A 16 -3.73 20.12 -15.37
C LYS A 16 -5.24 20.09 -15.63
N VAL A 17 -5.89 18.93 -15.49
CA VAL A 17 -7.35 18.81 -15.59
C VAL A 17 -8.06 19.73 -14.59
N ASN A 18 -7.59 19.78 -13.35
CA ASN A 18 -8.15 20.64 -12.32
C ASN A 18 -7.95 22.12 -12.62
N ALA A 19 -6.82 22.52 -13.21
CA ALA A 19 -6.61 23.89 -13.68
C ALA A 19 -7.67 24.28 -14.73
N PHE A 20 -7.96 23.40 -15.69
CA PHE A 20 -9.04 23.63 -16.65
C PHE A 20 -10.45 23.66 -16.03
N LYS A 21 -10.69 22.99 -14.90
CA LYS A 21 -11.98 23.08 -14.18
C LYS A 21 -12.12 24.40 -13.41
N LYS A 22 -11.04 24.87 -12.78
CA LYS A 22 -11.03 26.07 -11.93
C LYS A 22 -10.98 27.37 -12.73
N PHE A 23 -10.32 27.37 -13.90
CA PHE A 23 -10.18 28.57 -14.72
C PHE A 23 -11.54 28.99 -15.32
N LYS A 24 -11.99 30.22 -15.06
CA LYS A 24 -13.16 30.80 -15.74
C LYS A 24 -12.67 31.75 -16.82
N MET A 25 -13.05 31.50 -18.06
CA MET A 25 -12.66 32.36 -19.17
C MET A 25 -13.59 33.57 -19.19
N THR A 26 -13.04 34.75 -18.99
CA THR A 26 -13.73 36.03 -19.24
C THR A 26 -13.46 36.46 -20.67
N THR A 27 -14.43 37.13 -21.31
CA THR A 27 -14.27 37.65 -22.67
C THR A 27 -14.54 39.14 -22.62
N ASP A 28 -13.56 39.94 -23.04
CA ASP A 28 -13.71 41.39 -23.17
C ASP A 28 -14.56 41.72 -24.42
N ARG A 29 -15.37 42.78 -24.35
CA ARG A 29 -16.22 43.23 -25.46
C ARG A 29 -15.40 43.64 -26.70
N ARG A 30 -14.12 43.95 -26.53
CA ARG A 30 -13.17 44.30 -27.61
C ARG A 30 -12.69 43.09 -28.42
N VAL A 31 -12.92 41.87 -27.95
CA VAL A 31 -12.47 40.64 -28.62
C VAL A 31 -13.52 40.19 -29.64
N ALA A 32 -13.07 39.94 -30.87
CA ALA A 32 -13.95 39.42 -31.92
C ALA A 32 -14.61 38.08 -31.48
N PRO A 33 -15.93 37.90 -31.69
CA PRO A 33 -16.63 36.69 -31.26
C PRO A 33 -16.05 35.38 -31.85
N SER A 34 -15.49 35.44 -33.05
CA SER A 34 -14.81 34.31 -33.71
C SER A 34 -13.56 33.87 -32.95
N VAL A 35 -12.74 34.82 -32.50
CA VAL A 35 -11.54 34.57 -31.69
C VAL A 35 -11.92 33.97 -30.34
N ALA A 36 -12.92 34.56 -29.66
CA ALA A 36 -13.42 34.04 -28.39
C ALA A 36 -13.93 32.59 -28.51
N ARG A 37 -14.61 32.26 -29.63
CA ARG A 37 -15.06 30.90 -29.93
C ARG A 37 -13.89 29.95 -30.16
N MET A 38 -12.90 30.36 -30.95
CA MET A 38 -11.71 29.56 -31.24
C MET A 38 -10.94 29.21 -29.97
N VAL A 39 -10.74 30.17 -29.06
CA VAL A 39 -10.08 29.94 -27.76
C VAL A 39 -10.87 28.97 -26.89
N LYS A 40 -12.21 29.06 -26.86
CA LYS A 40 -13.05 28.09 -26.13
C LYS A 40 -12.89 26.68 -26.68
N VAL A 41 -12.89 26.53 -28.00
CA VAL A 41 -12.71 25.23 -28.67
C VAL A 41 -11.34 24.66 -28.32
N TYR A 42 -10.27 25.44 -28.51
CA TYR A 42 -8.91 25.02 -28.18
C TYR A 42 -8.79 24.56 -26.73
N ARG A 43 -9.34 25.33 -25.78
CA ARG A 43 -9.33 24.98 -24.36
C ARG A 43 -10.06 23.67 -24.09
N ASN A 44 -11.23 23.46 -24.69
CA ASN A 44 -12.00 22.24 -24.50
C ASN A 44 -11.27 21.01 -25.06
N LEU A 45 -10.61 21.15 -26.21
CA LEU A 45 -9.77 20.10 -26.79
C LEU A 45 -8.57 19.77 -25.89
N GLN A 46 -7.87 20.78 -25.38
CA GLN A 46 -6.76 20.57 -24.44
C GLN A 46 -7.24 19.84 -23.17
N LYS A 47 -8.37 20.27 -22.58
CA LYS A 47 -8.97 19.58 -21.44
C LYS A 47 -9.30 18.12 -21.76
N ALA A 48 -9.84 17.83 -22.94
CA ALA A 48 -10.15 16.47 -23.37
C ALA A 48 -8.88 15.61 -23.47
N ILE A 49 -7.82 16.12 -24.10
CA ILE A 49 -6.53 15.42 -24.20
C ILE A 49 -5.98 15.07 -22.82
N PHE A 50 -5.99 16.01 -21.86
CA PHE A 50 -5.50 15.73 -20.51
C PHE A 50 -6.37 14.70 -19.76
N LEU A 51 -7.69 14.72 -19.96
CA LEU A 51 -8.60 13.73 -19.38
C LEU A 51 -8.35 12.34 -19.96
N GLU A 52 -8.23 12.22 -21.28
CA GLU A 52 -7.95 10.97 -21.97
C GLU A 52 -6.59 10.40 -21.58
N ALA A 53 -5.55 11.24 -21.54
CA ALA A 53 -4.23 10.85 -21.07
C ALA A 53 -4.28 10.35 -19.61
N GLN A 54 -5.02 11.03 -18.73
CA GLN A 54 -5.18 10.58 -17.35
C GLN A 54 -5.86 9.21 -17.27
N GLN A 55 -6.90 8.95 -18.07
CA GLN A 55 -7.54 7.64 -18.13
C GLN A 55 -6.61 6.56 -18.70
N ALA A 56 -5.82 6.89 -19.73
CA ALA A 56 -4.82 5.99 -20.30
C ALA A 56 -3.79 5.56 -19.25
N THR A 57 -3.34 6.46 -18.37
CA THR A 57 -2.42 6.09 -17.27
C THR A 57 -3.03 5.08 -16.29
N ILE A 58 -4.33 5.21 -15.97
CA ILE A 58 -5.04 4.26 -15.09
C ILE A 58 -5.11 2.87 -15.76
N ILE A 59 -5.39 2.83 -17.06
CA ILE A 59 -5.44 1.57 -17.82
C ILE A 59 -4.05 0.94 -17.88
N LEU A 60 -3.01 1.74 -18.15
CA LEU A 60 -1.62 1.28 -18.19
C LEU A 60 -1.17 0.68 -16.86
N GLU A 61 -1.43 1.36 -15.74
CA GLU A 61 -1.13 0.87 -14.39
C GLU A 61 -1.83 -0.46 -14.11
N LYS A 62 -3.13 -0.58 -14.42
CA LYS A 62 -3.88 -1.83 -14.27
C LYS A 62 -3.29 -2.96 -15.12
N ASN A 63 -2.87 -2.67 -16.36
CA ASN A 63 -2.28 -3.65 -17.24
C ASN A 63 -0.91 -4.11 -16.73
N MET A 64 -0.11 -3.20 -16.17
CA MET A 64 1.18 -3.53 -15.55
C MET A 64 0.98 -4.43 -14.32
N LEU A 65 0.06 -4.07 -13.41
CA LEU A 65 -0.25 -4.88 -12.23
C LEU A 65 -0.74 -6.29 -12.61
N LYS A 66 -1.51 -6.41 -13.69
CA LYS A 66 -1.92 -7.71 -14.23
C LYS A 66 -0.76 -8.49 -14.83
N LYS A 67 0.07 -7.84 -15.65
CA LYS A 67 1.21 -8.46 -16.35
C LYS A 67 2.23 -9.04 -15.38
N TYR A 68 2.53 -8.33 -14.31
CA TYR A 68 3.51 -8.75 -13.31
C TYR A 68 2.90 -9.51 -12.12
N HIS A 69 1.61 -9.84 -12.19
CA HIS A 69 0.90 -10.56 -11.12
C HIS A 69 1.17 -9.99 -9.73
N ALA A 70 1.09 -8.66 -9.60
CA ALA A 70 1.42 -7.96 -8.37
C ALA A 70 0.63 -8.55 -7.18
N LEU A 71 1.35 -8.85 -6.11
CA LEU A 71 0.78 -9.41 -4.91
C LEU A 71 -0.20 -8.40 -4.28
N SER A 72 -1.39 -8.86 -3.93
CA SER A 72 -2.41 -8.02 -3.29
C SER A 72 -2.62 -8.48 -1.87
N PHE A 73 -2.25 -7.62 -0.91
CA PHE A 73 -2.49 -7.88 0.50
C PHE A 73 -3.98 -8.14 0.82
N LYS A 74 -4.89 -7.43 0.14
CA LYS A 74 -6.33 -7.70 0.24
C LYS A 74 -6.68 -9.14 -0.14
N ARG A 75 -6.07 -9.70 -1.19
CA ARG A 75 -6.29 -11.09 -1.61
C ARG A 75 -5.72 -12.08 -0.59
N ILE A 76 -4.53 -11.78 -0.04
CA ILE A 76 -3.91 -12.58 1.01
C ILE A 76 -4.83 -12.64 2.23
N LEU A 77 -5.30 -11.49 2.73
CA LEU A 77 -6.22 -11.42 3.86
C LEU A 77 -7.49 -12.25 3.66
N THR A 78 -8.06 -12.26 2.46
CA THR A 78 -9.25 -13.07 2.19
C THR A 78 -8.98 -14.58 2.13
N ARG A 79 -7.74 -14.99 1.83
CA ARG A 79 -7.34 -16.40 1.76
C ARG A 79 -6.86 -16.92 3.11
N ASP A 80 -6.09 -16.12 3.83
CA ASP A 80 -5.54 -16.42 5.13
C ASP A 80 -6.56 -16.11 6.24
N LYS A 81 -7.58 -16.97 6.34
CA LYS A 81 -8.65 -16.81 7.33
C LYS A 81 -8.13 -16.78 8.76
N VAL A 82 -7.07 -17.55 9.06
CA VAL A 82 -6.48 -17.62 10.39
C VAL A 82 -5.86 -16.27 10.75
N PHE A 83 -5.05 -15.69 9.85
CA PHE A 83 -4.53 -14.34 10.05
C PHE A 83 -5.65 -13.31 10.19
N PHE A 84 -6.64 -13.39 9.31
CA PHE A 84 -7.68 -12.37 9.24
C PHE A 84 -8.57 -12.39 10.49
N ASN A 85 -8.91 -13.57 11.00
CA ASN A 85 -9.60 -13.73 12.28
C ASN A 85 -8.77 -13.17 13.43
N SER A 86 -7.44 -13.32 13.37
CA SER A 86 -6.54 -12.73 14.36
C SER A 86 -6.67 -11.20 14.40
N LEU A 87 -6.81 -10.54 13.23
CA LEU A 87 -7.03 -9.08 13.13
C LEU A 87 -8.42 -8.66 13.61
N LEU A 88 -9.43 -9.52 13.41
CA LEU A 88 -10.78 -9.29 13.95
C LEU A 88 -10.76 -9.28 15.47
N LEU A 89 -10.13 -10.27 16.10
CA LEU A 89 -10.11 -10.40 17.56
C LEU A 89 -9.31 -9.27 18.25
N THR A 90 -8.32 -8.73 17.55
CA THR A 90 -7.33 -7.82 18.14
C THR A 90 -7.64 -6.35 17.86
N PHE A 91 -8.14 -6.07 16.66
CA PHE A 91 -8.46 -4.71 16.21
C PHE A 91 -9.95 -4.49 15.90
N GLY A 92 -10.79 -5.52 16.05
CA GLY A 92 -12.22 -5.45 15.72
C GLY A 92 -12.47 -5.22 14.23
N VAL A 93 -11.63 -5.77 13.36
CA VAL A 93 -11.65 -5.58 11.91
C VAL A 93 -12.41 -6.72 11.23
N SER A 94 -13.51 -6.40 10.55
CA SER A 94 -14.36 -7.39 9.87
C SER A 94 -14.10 -7.50 8.37
N ASN A 95 -13.43 -6.51 7.78
CA ASN A 95 -13.11 -6.48 6.35
C ASN A 95 -11.88 -5.59 6.06
N TYR A 96 -11.36 -5.65 4.84
CA TYR A 96 -10.21 -4.83 4.42
C TYR A 96 -10.47 -3.31 4.56
N ASN A 97 -11.69 -2.84 4.30
CA ASN A 97 -11.99 -1.42 4.38
C ASN A 97 -11.94 -0.93 5.84
N ASP A 98 -12.23 -1.79 6.82
CA ASP A 98 -12.09 -1.46 8.24
C ASP A 98 -10.62 -1.20 8.60
N LEU A 99 -9.66 -1.94 8.02
CA LEU A 99 -8.22 -1.68 8.22
C LEU A 99 -7.83 -0.28 7.76
N VAL A 100 -8.33 0.12 6.59
CA VAL A 100 -8.08 1.45 6.01
C VAL A 100 -8.76 2.54 6.85
N ALA A 101 -10.02 2.34 7.22
CA ALA A 101 -10.80 3.31 7.99
C ALA A 101 -10.20 3.55 9.39
N LYS A 102 -9.73 2.47 10.04
CA LYS A 102 -9.10 2.52 11.37
C LYS A 102 -7.61 2.92 11.33
N LYS A 103 -7.03 3.13 10.14
CA LYS A 103 -5.61 3.46 9.94
C LYS A 103 -4.65 2.46 10.58
N ILE A 104 -4.99 1.17 10.48
CA ILE A 104 -4.20 0.04 11.03
C ILE A 104 -3.70 -0.91 9.93
N LEU A 105 -3.80 -0.48 8.67
CA LEU A 105 -3.37 -1.28 7.53
C LEU A 105 -1.88 -1.60 7.61
N ASP A 106 -1.06 -0.62 7.96
CA ASP A 106 0.39 -0.77 8.02
C ASP A 106 0.80 -1.77 9.11
N GLN A 107 0.17 -1.69 10.28
CA GLN A 107 0.35 -2.66 11.38
C GLN A 107 -0.09 -4.07 10.97
N ALA A 108 -1.19 -4.20 10.23
CA ALA A 108 -1.63 -5.51 9.74
C ALA A 108 -0.67 -6.09 8.69
N VAL A 109 -0.13 -5.26 7.79
CA VAL A 109 0.90 -5.69 6.83
C VAL A 109 2.17 -6.11 7.57
N LEU A 110 2.56 -5.35 8.60
CA LEU A 110 3.70 -5.64 9.47
C LEU A 110 3.62 -7.04 10.06
N LEU A 111 2.51 -7.33 10.74
CA LEU A 111 2.27 -8.62 11.38
C LEU A 111 2.33 -9.76 10.37
N TRP A 112 1.83 -9.52 9.15
CA TRP A 112 1.91 -10.52 8.08
C TRP A 112 3.32 -10.72 7.53
N ILE A 113 4.15 -9.66 7.45
CA ILE A 113 5.57 -9.77 7.06
C ILE A 113 6.34 -10.58 8.11
N VAL A 114 6.15 -10.32 9.41
CA VAL A 114 6.78 -11.11 10.48
C VAL A 114 6.28 -12.56 10.43
N ARG A 115 4.99 -12.77 10.15
CA ARG A 115 4.45 -14.12 9.91
C ARG A 115 5.15 -14.83 8.76
N ASN A 116 5.47 -14.12 7.67
CA ASN A 116 6.23 -14.65 6.55
C ASN A 116 7.66 -15.04 6.92
N ALA A 117 8.30 -14.31 7.82
CA ALA A 117 9.62 -14.67 8.35
C ALA A 117 9.61 -16.03 9.05
N ASN A 118 8.48 -16.39 9.68
CA ASN A 118 8.27 -17.65 10.37
C ASN A 118 7.65 -18.74 9.48
N LYS A 119 7.59 -18.56 8.15
CA LYS A 119 6.87 -19.48 7.24
C LYS A 119 7.28 -20.95 7.42
N ASN A 120 8.56 -21.23 7.66
CA ASN A 120 9.10 -22.59 7.77
C ASN A 120 8.62 -23.33 9.03
N ASP A 121 8.11 -22.60 10.02
CA ASP A 121 7.59 -23.16 11.26
C ASP A 121 6.09 -23.53 11.15
N TYR A 122 5.41 -23.09 10.08
CA TYR A 122 4.02 -23.47 9.79
C TYR A 122 3.96 -24.77 8.98
N LYS A 123 2.98 -25.61 9.32
CA LYS A 123 2.75 -26.90 8.65
C LYS A 123 2.13 -26.76 7.25
N ASP A 124 1.38 -25.68 7.02
CA ASP A 124 0.68 -25.41 5.77
C ASP A 124 1.36 -24.27 5.00
N LEU A 125 2.32 -24.63 4.15
CA LEU A 125 3.01 -23.72 3.25
C LEU A 125 2.19 -23.54 1.96
N ASP A 126 1.19 -22.66 1.96
CA ASP A 126 0.64 -22.14 0.70
C ASP A 126 1.61 -21.06 0.16
N PRO A 127 2.31 -21.30 -0.97
CA PRO A 127 3.24 -20.32 -1.54
C PRO A 127 2.59 -18.98 -1.90
N LEU A 128 1.25 -18.94 -2.04
CA LEU A 128 0.49 -17.72 -2.28
C LEU A 128 0.23 -16.91 -1.01
N LEU A 129 0.28 -17.56 0.17
CA LEU A 129 0.21 -16.91 1.48
C LEU A 129 1.58 -16.52 2.01
N PHE A 130 2.61 -17.30 1.63
CA PHE A 130 4.00 -17.12 2.03
C PHE A 130 4.94 -16.96 0.84
N PRO A 131 4.93 -15.81 0.14
CA PRO A 131 5.79 -15.60 -1.01
C PRO A 131 7.28 -15.64 -0.65
N GLU A 132 8.08 -16.32 -1.48
CA GLU A 132 9.51 -16.51 -1.23
C GLU A 132 10.27 -15.18 -1.11
N PHE A 133 9.99 -14.23 -2.00
CA PHE A 133 10.70 -12.95 -2.06
C PHE A 133 10.57 -12.12 -0.76
N ILE A 134 9.44 -12.24 -0.03
CA ILE A 134 9.25 -11.53 1.24
C ILE A 134 10.12 -12.15 2.32
N TYR A 135 10.17 -13.48 2.36
CA TYR A 135 11.04 -14.19 3.28
C TYR A 135 12.51 -13.90 3.00
N GLU A 136 12.95 -13.99 1.73
CA GLU A 136 14.33 -13.70 1.34
C GLU A 136 14.74 -12.28 1.70
N GLU A 137 13.90 -11.28 1.40
CA GLU A 137 14.18 -9.89 1.74
C GLU A 137 14.19 -9.68 3.26
N PHE A 138 13.28 -10.34 3.99
CA PHE A 138 13.27 -10.29 5.45
C PHE A 138 14.59 -10.80 6.03
N GLN A 139 15.06 -11.95 5.56
CA GLN A 139 16.33 -12.54 6.02
C GLN A 139 17.54 -11.70 5.59
N ASN A 140 17.50 -11.12 4.39
CA ASN A 140 18.53 -10.22 3.88
C ASN A 140 18.71 -9.00 4.79
N VAL A 141 17.61 -8.32 5.10
CA VAL A 141 17.63 -7.11 5.95
C VAL A 141 17.98 -7.45 7.39
N LYS A 142 17.45 -8.56 7.95
CA LYS A 142 17.81 -9.03 9.30
C LYS A 142 19.32 -9.24 9.46
N LYS A 143 20.02 -9.64 8.39
CA LYS A 143 21.48 -9.85 8.38
C LYS A 143 22.27 -8.57 8.18
N ASN A 144 21.77 -7.65 7.35
CA ASN A 144 22.55 -6.54 6.82
C ASN A 144 22.27 -5.20 7.49
N VAL A 145 21.19 -5.08 8.26
CA VAL A 145 20.82 -3.82 8.91
C VAL A 145 20.89 -3.95 10.42
N ALA A 146 21.68 -3.08 11.04
CA ALA A 146 21.81 -3.02 12.49
C ALA A 146 20.58 -2.34 13.09
N ILE A 147 19.95 -2.98 14.06
CA ILE A 147 18.84 -2.41 14.83
C ILE A 147 19.41 -1.32 15.76
N THR A 148 18.89 -0.11 15.69
CA THR A 148 19.28 0.97 16.59
C THR A 148 18.41 0.99 17.85
N GLU A 149 18.89 1.58 18.94
CA GLU A 149 18.11 1.74 20.17
C GLU A 149 16.82 2.55 19.95
N GLN A 150 16.83 3.46 18.98
CA GLN A 150 15.67 4.29 18.61
C GLN A 150 14.57 3.44 17.98
N ASP A 151 14.92 2.54 17.06
CA ASP A 151 13.97 1.60 16.42
C ASP A 151 13.28 0.73 17.46
N VAL A 152 14.04 0.28 18.46
CA VAL A 152 13.51 -0.52 19.57
C VAL A 152 12.52 0.30 20.39
N LEU A 153 12.84 1.55 20.73
CA LEU A 153 11.99 2.40 21.57
C LEU A 153 10.65 2.76 20.91
N GLU A 154 10.65 3.09 19.62
CA GLU A 154 9.44 3.47 18.89
C GLU A 154 8.41 2.33 18.86
N PHE A 155 8.88 1.10 18.66
CA PHE A 155 8.00 -0.06 18.49
C PHE A 155 7.82 -0.90 19.76
N ARG A 156 8.58 -0.62 20.82
CA ARG A 156 8.41 -1.26 22.14
C ARG A 156 6.98 -1.11 22.67
N SER A 157 6.37 0.04 22.44
CA SER A 157 5.00 0.34 22.88
C SER A 157 3.98 -0.55 22.17
N ILE A 158 4.09 -0.65 20.84
CA ILE A 158 3.27 -1.49 19.98
C ILE A 158 3.47 -2.96 20.35
N TYR A 159 4.73 -3.40 20.44
CA TYR A 159 5.05 -4.78 20.77
C TYR A 159 4.49 -5.17 22.14
N LYS A 160 4.72 -4.37 23.19
CA LYS A 160 4.17 -4.65 24.52
C LYS A 160 2.64 -4.64 24.56
N SER A 161 2.00 -3.82 23.72
CA SER A 161 0.54 -3.76 23.66
C SER A 161 -0.09 -4.97 22.96
N LEU A 162 0.64 -5.62 22.05
CA LEU A 162 0.15 -6.71 21.22
C LEU A 162 0.66 -8.09 21.72
N PHE A 163 1.96 -8.23 21.94
CA PHE A 163 2.62 -9.45 22.38
C PHE A 163 2.93 -9.31 23.88
N PRO A 164 2.25 -10.03 24.80
CA PRO A 164 2.03 -11.49 24.82
C PRO A 164 0.56 -11.94 24.70
N ALA A 165 -0.39 -11.00 24.66
CA ALA A 165 -1.82 -11.30 24.58
C ALA A 165 -2.14 -12.07 23.28
N LEU A 166 -1.53 -11.66 22.16
CA LEU A 166 -1.66 -12.32 20.87
C LEU A 166 -1.26 -13.79 20.89
N SER A 167 -0.12 -14.14 21.50
CA SER A 167 0.37 -15.51 21.60
C SER A 167 -0.53 -16.42 22.44
N GLN A 168 -1.25 -15.85 23.43
CA GLN A 168 -2.20 -16.60 24.24
C GLN A 168 -3.57 -16.74 23.58
N MET A 169 -4.03 -15.70 22.88
CA MET A 169 -5.37 -15.68 22.26
C MET A 169 -5.41 -16.40 20.90
N ILE A 170 -4.36 -16.28 20.09
CA ILE A 170 -4.26 -16.89 18.75
C ILE A 170 -2.88 -17.58 18.61
N PRO A 171 -2.64 -18.68 19.35
CA PRO A 171 -1.36 -19.38 19.33
C PRO A 171 -1.00 -19.95 17.96
N GLU A 172 -1.98 -20.32 17.14
CA GLU A 172 -1.76 -20.87 15.80
C GLU A 172 -1.12 -19.89 14.82
N VAL A 173 -1.15 -18.59 15.13
CA VAL A 173 -0.43 -17.56 14.37
C VAL A 173 0.79 -17.09 15.15
N TYR A 174 0.60 -16.66 16.40
CA TYR A 174 1.62 -15.88 17.13
C TYR A 174 2.46 -16.70 18.12
N ASN A 175 2.22 -18.02 18.22
CA ASN A 175 3.06 -18.96 18.98
C ASN A 175 3.79 -19.96 18.05
N VAL A 176 4.01 -19.54 16.80
CA VAL A 176 4.70 -20.34 15.76
C VAL A 176 5.88 -19.54 15.23
N GLY A 177 7.09 -20.09 15.40
CA GLY A 177 8.34 -19.43 15.03
C GLY A 177 8.78 -18.34 16.01
N ASP A 178 9.64 -17.44 15.55
CA ASP A 178 10.23 -16.39 16.37
C ASP A 178 9.45 -15.07 16.22
N TRP A 179 8.70 -14.71 17.27
CA TRP A 179 7.98 -13.44 17.38
C TRP A 179 8.63 -12.49 18.37
N THR A 180 9.88 -12.72 18.80
CA THR A 180 10.55 -11.85 19.78
C THR A 180 10.65 -10.40 19.30
N GLN A 181 10.92 -9.48 20.23
CA GLN A 181 11.18 -8.08 19.88
C GLN A 181 12.28 -7.97 18.83
N GLU A 182 13.39 -8.69 18.97
CA GLU A 182 14.50 -8.64 18.03
C GLU A 182 14.11 -9.06 16.60
N THR A 183 13.26 -10.08 16.45
CA THR A 183 12.78 -10.50 15.11
C THR A 183 11.64 -9.63 14.59
N SER A 184 10.71 -9.20 15.46
CA SER A 184 9.58 -8.35 15.07
C SER A 184 9.97 -6.87 14.87
N LEU A 185 11.16 -6.48 15.30
CA LEU A 185 11.77 -5.15 15.13
C LEU A 185 12.88 -5.16 14.06
N SER A 186 13.01 -6.26 13.30
CA SER A 186 13.99 -6.34 12.23
C SER A 186 13.81 -5.16 11.27
N PRO A 187 14.89 -4.53 10.75
CA PRO A 187 14.81 -3.27 9.99
C PRO A 187 14.05 -3.35 8.65
N VAL A 188 13.51 -4.52 8.33
CA VAL A 188 12.57 -4.80 7.22
C VAL A 188 11.38 -3.85 7.24
N LEU A 189 11.10 -3.30 8.43
CA LEU A 189 9.97 -2.43 8.71
C LEU A 189 10.25 -0.94 8.48
N PHE A 190 11.51 -0.55 8.20
CA PHE A 190 11.97 0.84 8.32
C PHE A 190 12.55 1.46 7.05
N GLN A 191 12.46 0.78 5.89
CA GLN A 191 12.75 1.41 4.60
C GLN A 191 11.53 1.39 3.69
N THR A 192 10.64 2.35 3.91
CA THR A 192 9.83 2.91 2.82
C THR A 192 10.36 4.31 2.52
N ASP A 193 11.26 4.40 1.55
CA ASP A 193 11.48 5.64 0.79
C ASP A 193 10.39 5.77 -0.29
#